data_AF-A0A6L5DVG0-F1
#
_entry.id   AF-A0A6L5DVG0-F1
#
_cell.length_a   1.000
_cell.length_b   1.000
_cell.length_c   1.000
_cell.angle_alpha   90.00
_cell.angle_beta   90.00
_cell.angle_gamma   90.00
#
_symmetry.space_group_name_H-M   'P 1'
#
loop_
_entity.id
_entity.type
_entity.pdbx_description
1 polymer ?
#
loop_
_entity_poly.entity_id
_entity_poly.type
_entity_poly.pdbx_seq_one_letter_code
_entity_poly.pdbx_strand_id
1 'polypeptide(L)'
;MKEKFYQRKGFLPTLFTTVLIIAVAVITDHYKTLFVHETGNIKIFGGLGILLAFGLLLRWKYVRQILGVFSLIATTGITFHIFNVDKEFILSTFILLGGLILISYFLIVSKSIKSYIGGK
;
A
#
# COMPACT_ATOMS: atom_id res chain seq x y z
N MET A 1 1.56 -21.80 -26.71
CA MET A 1 1.73 -21.90 -25.24
C MET A 1 1.07 -20.70 -24.59
N LYS A 2 0.17 -20.89 -23.61
CA LYS A 2 -0.32 -19.77 -22.79
C LYS A 2 0.85 -19.27 -21.95
N GLU A 3 1.25 -18.01 -22.09
CA GLU A 3 2.30 -17.42 -21.25
C GLU A 3 1.96 -17.64 -19.77
N LYS A 4 2.96 -18.12 -19.01
CA LYS A 4 2.82 -18.33 -17.57
C LYS A 4 2.59 -16.98 -16.89
N PHE A 5 1.70 -16.96 -15.89
CA PHE A 5 1.25 -15.73 -15.21
C PHE A 5 2.40 -14.86 -14.66
N TYR A 6 3.47 -15.49 -14.17
CA TYR A 6 4.68 -14.85 -13.63
C TYR A 6 5.64 -14.30 -14.70
N GLN A 7 5.48 -14.67 -15.97
CA GLN A 7 6.32 -14.19 -17.07
C GLN A 7 5.80 -12.88 -17.70
N ARG A 8 4.61 -12.43 -17.29
CA ARG A 8 4.01 -11.19 -17.82
C ARG A 8 4.77 -9.97 -17.33
N LYS A 9 5.02 -9.04 -18.26
CA LYS A 9 5.64 -7.74 -17.95
C LYS A 9 4.83 -7.02 -16.86
N GLY A 10 5.53 -6.55 -15.83
CA GLY A 10 4.91 -5.87 -14.69
C GLY A 10 4.41 -6.77 -13.55
N PHE A 11 4.60 -8.09 -13.63
CA PHE A 11 4.28 -9.00 -12.52
C PHE A 11 5.10 -8.68 -11.25
N LEU A 12 6.43 -8.61 -11.35
CA LEU A 12 7.31 -8.31 -10.23
C LEU A 12 6.96 -7.01 -9.48
N PRO A 13 6.79 -5.85 -10.14
CA PRO A 13 6.40 -4.63 -9.42
C PRO A 13 4.99 -4.73 -8.82
N THR A 14 4.07 -5.48 -9.45
CA THR A 14 2.73 -5.72 -8.88
C THR A 14 2.81 -6.58 -7.61
N LEU A 15 3.64 -7.63 -7.64
CA LEU A 15 3.91 -8.50 -6.50
C LEU A 15 4.55 -7.70 -5.36
N PHE A 16 5.57 -6.90 -5.65
CA PHE A 16 6.22 -6.05 -4.66
C PHE A 16 5.24 -5.06 -4.02
N THR A 17 4.40 -4.41 -4.83
CA THR A 17 3.37 -3.48 -4.33
C THR A 17 2.34 -4.21 -3.46
N THR A 18 1.97 -5.43 -3.83
CA THR A 18 1.04 -6.27 -3.06
C THR A 18 1.63 -6.62 -1.70
N VAL A 19 2.88 -7.07 -1.67
CA VAL A 19 3.60 -7.38 -0.43
C VAL A 19 3.71 -6.14 0.46
N LEU A 20 4.02 -4.98 -0.11
CA LEU A 20 4.06 -3.72 0.63
C LEU A 20 2.70 -3.34 1.25
N ILE A 21 1.61 -3.44 0.49
CA ILE A 21 0.26 -3.14 1.00
C ILE A 21 -0.09 -4.08 2.17
N ILE A 22 0.19 -5.37 2.02
CA ILE A 22 -0.05 -6.36 3.08
C ILE A 22 0.82 -6.07 4.31
N ALA A 23 2.10 -5.76 4.11
CA ALA A 23 3.01 -5.41 5.20
C ALA A 23 2.52 -4.17 5.96
N VAL A 24 2.10 -3.11 5.26
CA VAL A 24 1.52 -1.91 5.87
C VAL A 24 0.23 -2.25 6.64
N ALA A 25 -0.65 -3.06 6.05
CA ALA A 25 -1.90 -3.45 6.70
C ALA A 25 -1.66 -4.23 8.00
N VAL A 26 -0.73 -5.19 7.99
CA VAL A 26 -0.39 -6.01 9.16
C VAL A 26 0.36 -5.18 10.20
N ILE A 27 1.37 -4.39 9.80
CA ILE A 27 2.18 -3.61 10.73
C ILE A 27 1.32 -2.58 11.46
N THR A 28 0.48 -1.84 10.72
CA THR A 28 -0.38 -0.82 11.32
C THR A 28 -1.48 -1.43 12.22
N ASP A 29 -1.92 -2.66 11.96
CA ASP A 29 -2.90 -3.35 12.80
C ASP A 29 -2.28 -4.04 14.03
N HIS A 30 -1.13 -4.71 13.91
CA HIS A 30 -0.51 -5.44 15.03
C HIS A 30 0.44 -4.60 15.89
N TYR A 31 1.16 -3.64 15.29
CA TYR A 31 2.20 -2.87 15.98
C TYR A 31 1.75 -1.41 16.21
N LYS A 32 0.54 -1.23 16.73
CA LYS A 32 -0.07 0.09 16.98
C LYS A 32 0.78 0.96 17.90
N THR A 33 1.43 0.33 18.87
CA THR A 33 2.33 0.97 19.84
C THR A 33 3.56 1.62 19.18
N LEU A 34 3.87 1.30 17.92
CA LEU A 34 4.94 1.98 17.17
C LEU A 34 4.53 3.36 16.64
N PHE A 35 3.23 3.67 16.62
CA PHE A 35 2.73 4.87 15.95
C PHE A 35 1.96 5.81 16.86
N VAL A 36 1.35 5.29 17.93
CA VAL A 36 0.49 6.04 18.85
C VAL A 36 0.52 5.42 20.25
N HIS A 37 0.36 6.26 21.27
CA HIS A 37 0.07 5.84 22.64
C HIS A 37 -1.28 5.08 22.72
N GLU A 38 -1.50 4.32 23.79
CA GLU A 38 -2.54 3.27 23.98
C GLU A 38 -3.98 3.60 23.50
N THR A 39 -4.34 4.88 23.41
CA THR A 39 -5.67 5.36 22.98
C THR A 39 -5.82 5.56 21.47
N GLY A 40 -4.73 5.55 20.70
CA GLY A 40 -4.77 5.72 19.24
C GLY A 40 -4.86 4.40 18.47
N ASN A 41 -5.52 4.40 17.32
CA ASN A 41 -5.56 3.23 16.43
C ASN A 41 -5.42 3.66 14.97
N ILE A 42 -4.21 3.56 14.43
CA ILE A 42 -3.95 3.82 13.01
C ILE A 42 -4.13 2.50 12.26
N LYS A 43 -5.30 2.31 11.63
CA LYS A 43 -5.55 1.18 10.74
C LYS A 43 -5.48 1.64 9.29
N ILE A 44 -4.42 1.25 8.59
CA ILE A 44 -4.28 1.54 7.16
C ILE A 44 -4.55 0.26 6.39
N PHE A 45 -5.33 0.35 5.32
CA PHE A 45 -5.72 -0.76 4.44
C PHE A 45 -6.60 -1.84 5.11
N GLY A 46 -6.29 -2.30 6.33
CA GLY A 46 -7.06 -3.32 7.06
C GLY A 46 -7.30 -4.60 6.23
N GLY A 47 -8.32 -5.38 6.60
CA GLY A 47 -8.67 -6.61 5.88
C GLY A 47 -9.09 -6.37 4.42
N LEU A 48 -9.76 -5.24 4.15
CA LEU A 48 -10.16 -4.86 2.78
C LEU A 48 -8.96 -4.58 1.89
N GLY A 49 -7.91 -3.94 2.42
CA GLY A 49 -6.72 -3.64 1.64
C GLY A 49 -5.89 -4.89 1.34
N ILE A 50 -5.89 -5.90 2.21
CA ILE A 50 -5.30 -7.21 1.91
C ILE A 50 -6.08 -7.88 0.77
N LEU A 51 -7.41 -7.89 0.83
CA LEU A 51 -8.26 -8.43 -0.23
C LEU A 51 -8.01 -7.73 -1.57
N LEU A 52 -7.95 -6.39 -1.55
CA LEU A 52 -7.63 -5.58 -2.73
C LEU A 52 -6.21 -5.82 -3.23
N ALA A 53 -5.23 -6.07 -2.36
CA ALA A 53 -3.87 -6.41 -2.77
C ALA A 53 -3.85 -7.73 -3.56
N PHE A 54 -4.61 -8.75 -3.14
CA PHE A 54 -4.81 -9.96 -3.94
C PHE A 54 -5.58 -9.67 -5.25
N GLY A 55 -6.57 -8.79 -5.22
CA GLY A 55 -7.27 -8.31 -6.42
C GLY A 55 -6.32 -7.65 -7.43
N LEU A 56 -5.24 -7.01 -6.96
CA LEU A 56 -4.21 -6.39 -7.79
C LEU A 56 -3.41 -7.46 -8.55
N LEU A 57 -3.01 -8.53 -7.86
CA LEU A 57 -2.38 -9.71 -8.48
C LEU A 57 -3.34 -10.41 -9.45
N LEU A 58 -4.60 -10.57 -9.08
CA LEU A 58 -5.64 -11.17 -9.93
C LEU A 58 -6.11 -10.25 -11.06
N ARG A 59 -5.53 -9.05 -11.21
CA ARG A 59 -5.76 -8.11 -12.31
C ARG A 59 -7.20 -7.60 -12.38
N TRP A 60 -7.83 -7.38 -11.24
CA TRP A 60 -9.16 -6.79 -11.19
C TRP A 60 -9.16 -5.37 -11.78
N LYS A 61 -10.15 -5.09 -12.64
CA LYS A 61 -10.20 -3.91 -13.52
C LYS A 61 -10.10 -2.55 -12.80
N TYR A 62 -10.61 -2.46 -11.58
CA TYR A 62 -10.70 -1.20 -10.81
C TYR A 62 -9.83 -1.15 -9.56
N VAL A 63 -9.17 -2.26 -9.21
CA VAL A 63 -8.46 -2.38 -7.93
C VAL A 63 -7.29 -1.41 -7.83
N ARG A 64 -6.61 -1.12 -8.94
CA ARG A 64 -5.52 -0.15 -8.95
C ARG A 64 -6.00 1.26 -8.60
N GLN A 65 -7.12 1.70 -9.18
CA GLN A 65 -7.68 3.02 -8.90
C GLN A 65 -8.16 3.09 -7.44
N ILE A 66 -8.86 2.07 -6.98
CA ILE A 66 -9.36 1.99 -5.60
C ILE A 66 -8.18 2.07 -4.62
N LEU A 67 -7.18 1.19 -4.76
CA LEU A 67 -5.99 1.20 -3.90
C LEU A 67 -5.21 2.51 -4.00
N GLY A 68 -5.13 3.13 -5.18
CA GLY A 68 -4.46 4.42 -5.35
C GLY A 68 -5.16 5.56 -4.61
N VAL A 69 -6.49 5.60 -4.63
CA VAL A 69 -7.26 6.56 -3.84
C VAL A 69 -7.06 6.31 -2.35
N PHE A 70 -7.15 5.06 -1.90
CA PHE A 70 -6.89 4.70 -0.51
C PHE A 70 -5.47 5.06 -0.08
N SER A 71 -4.46 4.83 -0.92
CA SER A 71 -3.07 5.14 -0.59
C SER A 71 -2.83 6.65 -0.49
N LEU A 72 -3.47 7.46 -1.33
CA LEU A 72 -3.40 8.92 -1.24
C LEU A 72 -4.06 9.45 0.03
N ILE A 73 -5.25 8.93 0.37
CA ILE A 73 -5.94 9.29 1.61
C ILE A 73 -5.09 8.89 2.82
N ALA A 74 -4.50 7.70 2.81
CA ALA A 74 -3.62 7.25 3.87
C ALA A 74 -2.34 8.10 3.97
N THR A 75 -1.74 8.45 2.84
CA THR A 75 -0.52 9.27 2.78
C THR A 75 -0.80 10.65 3.37
N THR A 76 -1.87 11.32 2.93
CA THR A 76 -2.27 12.64 3.45
C THR A 76 -2.58 12.57 4.94
N GLY A 77 -3.35 11.57 5.39
CA GLY A 77 -3.64 11.37 6.81
C GLY A 77 -2.38 11.20 7.66
N ILE A 78 -1.42 10.39 7.21
CA ILE A 78 -0.14 10.20 7.91
C ILE A 78 0.72 11.46 7.86
N THR A 79 0.74 12.21 6.75
CA THR A 79 1.43 13.50 6.69
C THR A 79 0.88 14.47 7.73
N PHE A 80 -0.45 14.58 7.88
CA PHE A 80 -1.06 15.41 8.93
C PHE A 80 -0.74 14.89 10.34
N HIS A 81 -0.70 13.57 10.52
CA HIS A 81 -0.37 12.95 11.80
C HIS A 81 1.07 13.27 12.24
N ILE A 82 2.03 13.33 11.31
CA ILE A 82 3.44 13.66 11.63
C ILE A 82 3.58 15.03 12.31
N PHE A 83 2.73 16.01 11.98
CA PHE A 83 2.78 17.32 12.63
C PHE A 83 2.30 17.30 14.08
N ASN A 84 1.56 16.27 14.49
CA ASN A 84 0.93 16.14 15.81
C ASN A 84 1.46 14.96 16.63
N VAL A 85 2.42 14.19 16.10
CA VAL A 85 2.95 13.00 16.76
C VAL A 85 4.09 13.35 17.70
N ASP A 86 4.14 12.66 18.84
CA ASP A 86 5.25 12.77 19.80
C ASP A 86 6.58 12.35 19.16
N LYS A 87 7.68 12.93 19.63
CA LYS A 87 9.04 12.71 19.09
C LYS A 87 9.45 11.24 19.03
N GLU A 88 8.92 10.43 19.94
CA GLU A 88 9.25 9.01 20.06
C GLU A 88 8.71 8.17 18.89
N PHE A 89 7.61 8.56 18.25
CA PHE A 89 7.02 7.82 17.12
C PHE A 89 7.31 8.45 15.75
N ILE A 90 8.01 9.59 15.71
CA ILE A 90 8.34 10.30 14.47
C ILE A 90 9.02 9.37 13.47
N LEU A 91 10.03 8.60 13.91
CA LEU A 91 10.82 7.74 13.02
C LEU A 91 9.95 6.63 12.41
N SER A 92 9.15 5.93 13.23
CA SER A 92 8.20 4.92 12.75
C SER A 92 7.20 5.50 11.77
N THR A 93 6.69 6.69 12.06
CA THR A 93 5.71 7.38 11.20
C THR A 93 6.33 7.82 9.86
N PHE A 94 7.60 8.24 9.85
CA PHE A 94 8.33 8.54 8.61
C PHE A 94 8.59 7.30 7.76
N ILE A 95 8.94 6.16 8.37
CA ILE A 95 9.10 4.89 7.65
C ILE A 95 7.77 4.47 7.01
N LEU A 96 6.67 4.57 7.76
CA LEU A 96 5.33 4.29 7.25
C LEU A 96 4.97 5.22 6.08
N LEU A 97 5.24 6.52 6.22
CA LEU A 97 5.03 7.49 5.14
C LEU A 97 5.84 7.13 3.89
N GLY A 98 7.11 6.77 4.04
CA GLY A 98 7.95 6.30 2.94
C GLY A 98 7.36 5.09 2.21
N GLY A 99 6.86 4.11 2.97
CA GLY A 99 6.15 2.95 2.42
C GLY A 99 4.89 3.34 1.65
N LEU A 100 4.09 4.26 2.18
CA LEU A 100 2.87 4.75 1.51
C LEU A 100 3.16 5.56 0.24
N ILE A 101 4.23 6.35 0.23
CA ILE A 101 4.70 7.07 -0.97
C ILE A 101 5.12 6.07 -2.04
N LEU A 102 5.90 5.04 -1.67
CA LEU A 102 6.29 3.98 -2.61
C LEU A 102 5.08 3.25 -3.20
N ILE A 103 4.12 2.86 -2.34
CA ILE A 103 2.87 2.22 -2.78
C ILE A 103 2.12 3.14 -3.75
N SER A 104 1.96 4.41 -3.39
CA SER A 104 1.26 5.41 -4.23
C SER A 104 1.95 5.61 -5.57
N TYR A 105 3.29 5.71 -5.57
CA TYR A 105 4.10 5.81 -6.79
C TYR A 105 3.88 4.59 -7.70
N PHE A 106 3.94 3.39 -7.15
CA PHE A 106 3.69 2.18 -7.92
C PHE A 106 2.27 2.11 -8.48
N LEU A 107 1.25 2.45 -7.70
CA LEU A 107 -0.15 2.37 -8.13
C LEU A 107 -0.53 3.45 -9.16
N ILE A 108 0.00 4.66 -9.03
CA ILE A 108 -0.43 5.81 -9.84
C ILE A 108 0.47 5.98 -11.07
N VAL A 109 1.80 5.93 -10.87
CA VAL A 109 2.79 6.33 -11.87
C VAL A 109 3.34 5.14 -12.65
N SER A 110 3.44 3.95 -12.04
CA SER A 110 4.10 2.81 -12.68
C SER A 110 3.35 2.31 -13.92
N LYS A 111 3.95 2.54 -15.09
CA LYS A 111 3.48 1.99 -16.37
C LYS A 111 3.49 0.46 -16.38
N SER A 112 4.39 -0.17 -15.62
CA SER A 112 4.51 -1.62 -15.51
C SER A 112 3.27 -2.26 -14.88
N ILE A 113 2.77 -1.70 -13.78
CA ILE A 113 1.56 -2.20 -13.11
C ILE A 113 0.32 -1.90 -13.96
N LYS A 114 0.30 -0.75 -14.65
CA LYS A 114 -0.75 -0.42 -15.62
C LYS A 114 -0.82 -1.41 -16.78
N SER A 115 0.32 -1.78 -17.35
CA SER A 115 0.45 -2.80 -18.41
C SER A 115 0.01 -4.17 -17.90
N TYR A 116 0.48 -4.56 -16.71
CA TYR A 116 0.11 -5.82 -16.09
C TYR A 116 -1.40 -5.94 -15.89
N ILE A 117 -2.07 -4.96 -15.27
CA ILE A 117 -3.53 -5.02 -15.04
C ILE A 117 -4.33 -4.83 -16.33
N GLY A 118 -3.91 -3.87 -17.18
CA GLY A 118 -4.61 -3.52 -18.42
C GLY A 118 -4.44 -4.53 -19.57
N GLY A 119 -3.52 -5.48 -19.45
CA GLY A 119 -3.31 -6.53 -20.45
C GLY A 119 -2.77 -6.05 -21.78
N LYS A 120 -2.08 -4.91 -21.79
CA LYS A 120 -1.32 -4.41 -22.94
C LYS A 120 0.16 -4.60 -22.70
#